data_AF-A0A8D2LUS3-F1
#
_entry.id   AF-A0A8D2LUS3-F1
#
_cell.length_a   1.000
_cell.length_b   1.000
_cell.length_c   1.000
_cell.angle_alpha   90.00
_cell.angle_beta   90.00
_cell.angle_gamma   90.00
#
_symmetry.space_group_name_H-M   'P 1'
#
loop_
_entity.id
_entity.type
_entity.pdbx_description
1 polymer ?
#
loop_
_entity_poly.entity_id
_entity_poly.type
_entity_poly.pdbx_seq_one_letter_code
_entity_poly.pdbx_strand_id
1 'polypeptide(L)'
;MLRECTELLGASAVLCQRICNSAIRWSDVHHGNGTQQAFYADPSILYVSLHRYDEGNFFPGSGAPNEVGSGPGEGYNINIAWTGGLDPPMGDAEYLAAYRTVIMPIASEFEPDVVLVSAGFDAVEGHNPPLGGYKVTAKCFGHLIKQLLTLADGRMVLALEGGHDLTAICDASEACLNALLGNELEPLSKDILHQTPNANATLSLQKTTEIHSKYWKSVKPYVVPVSCKLAETQKQEREETEAVSAMALLSVDVEQSFPQEHGRYVQNLRTTSTDVLLSAVSSDLKSSFFPIF
;
A
#
# COMPACT_ATOMS: atom_id res chain seq x y z
N MET A 1 18.09 -19.10 -1.82
CA MET A 1 17.50 -17.87 -2.38
C MET A 1 16.08 -17.58 -1.89
N LEU A 2 15.01 -18.26 -2.34
CA LEU A 2 13.63 -17.94 -1.89
C LEU A 2 13.40 -18.07 -0.37
N ARG A 3 14.01 -19.05 0.31
CA ARG A 3 13.94 -19.17 1.78
C ARG A 3 14.69 -18.08 2.53
N GLU A 4 15.79 -17.58 1.96
CA GLU A 4 16.65 -16.58 2.61
C GLU A 4 16.02 -15.18 2.52
N CYS A 5 15.28 -14.86 1.45
CA CYS A 5 14.50 -13.61 1.36
C CYS A 5 13.34 -13.58 2.38
N THR A 6 12.64 -14.71 2.58
CA THR A 6 11.59 -14.81 3.61
C THR A 6 12.16 -14.65 5.02
N GLU A 7 13.36 -15.15 5.28
CA GLU A 7 14.07 -14.98 6.56
C GLU A 7 14.55 -13.54 6.77
N LEU A 8 15.05 -12.85 5.74
CA LEU A 8 15.48 -11.45 5.81
C LEU A 8 14.31 -10.50 6.09
N LEU A 9 13.14 -10.80 5.51
CA LEU A 9 11.93 -10.04 5.74
C LEU A 9 11.22 -10.41 7.04
N GLY A 10 11.29 -11.67 7.45
CA GLY A 10 10.95 -12.10 8.81
C GLY A 10 11.83 -11.41 9.86
N ALA A 11 13.13 -11.26 9.59
CA ALA A 11 14.06 -10.54 10.44
C ALA A 11 13.80 -9.02 10.46
N SER A 12 13.48 -8.41 9.31
CA SER A 12 13.04 -7.01 9.23
C SER A 12 11.70 -6.79 9.95
N ALA A 13 10.79 -7.76 9.89
CA ALA A 13 9.50 -7.69 10.58
C ALA A 13 9.62 -7.90 12.10
N VAL A 14 10.48 -8.82 12.57
CA VAL A 14 10.84 -8.95 14.00
C VAL A 14 11.56 -7.69 14.50
N LEU A 15 12.35 -7.03 13.65
CA LEU A 15 12.99 -5.76 13.97
C LEU A 15 11.96 -4.62 14.05
N CYS A 16 10.96 -4.57 13.15
CA CYS A 16 9.89 -3.57 13.19
C CYS A 16 8.92 -3.76 14.36
N GLN A 17 8.62 -4.99 14.77
CA GLN A 17 7.76 -5.27 15.94
C GLN A 17 8.34 -4.73 17.27
N ARG A 18 9.65 -4.42 17.30
CA ARG A 18 10.30 -3.76 18.44
C ARG A 18 10.23 -2.23 18.39
N ILE A 19 9.80 -1.65 17.27
CA ILE A 19 9.92 -0.21 16.98
C ILE A 19 8.55 0.43 16.72
N CYS A 20 7.57 -0.34 16.22
CA CYS A 20 6.28 0.19 15.76
C CYS A 20 5.11 -0.69 16.25
N ASN A 21 3.98 -0.07 16.60
CA ASN A 21 2.77 -0.76 17.05
C ASN A 21 1.88 -1.23 15.89
N SER A 22 2.10 -0.71 14.67
CA SER A 22 1.26 -0.98 13.50
C SER A 22 2.07 -0.93 12.20
N ALA A 23 2.00 -2.00 11.39
CA ALA A 23 2.65 -2.06 10.07
C ALA A 23 1.73 -2.56 8.97
N ILE A 24 1.80 -1.96 7.77
CA ILE A 24 1.14 -2.47 6.56
C ILE A 24 2.14 -3.21 5.71
N ARG A 25 1.75 -4.40 5.26
CA ARG A 25 2.56 -5.18 4.34
C ARG A 25 1.87 -5.50 3.03
N TRP A 26 2.44 -5.01 1.93
CA TRP A 26 1.98 -5.22 0.56
C TRP A 26 2.83 -6.25 -0.17
N SER A 27 2.24 -7.12 -1.00
CA SER A 27 2.94 -8.24 -1.63
C SER A 27 3.04 -8.17 -3.15
N ASP A 28 3.99 -8.98 -3.65
CA ASP A 28 4.15 -9.53 -4.99
C ASP A 28 2.83 -10.11 -5.59
N VAL A 29 2.84 -10.38 -6.91
CA VAL A 29 1.75 -11.08 -7.63
C VAL A 29 1.45 -12.46 -7.04
N HIS A 30 2.40 -13.06 -6.31
CA HIS A 30 2.21 -14.28 -5.54
C HIS A 30 1.82 -13.97 -4.09
N HIS A 31 0.98 -14.83 -3.51
CA HIS A 31 0.60 -14.70 -2.11
C HIS A 31 1.82 -14.89 -1.18
N GLY A 32 2.06 -13.91 -0.29
CA GLY A 32 3.11 -13.93 0.73
C GLY A 32 2.78 -14.85 1.92
N ASN A 33 2.59 -16.14 1.66
CA ASN A 33 2.18 -17.16 2.63
C ASN A 33 3.00 -17.18 3.93
N GLY A 34 4.32 -16.97 3.84
CA GLY A 34 5.18 -16.90 5.03
C GLY A 34 4.89 -15.69 5.92
N THR A 35 4.60 -14.53 5.31
CA THR A 35 4.23 -13.32 6.06
C THR A 35 2.85 -13.48 6.71
N GLN A 36 1.87 -13.97 5.95
CA GLN A 36 0.55 -14.27 6.47
C GLN A 36 0.63 -15.17 7.71
N GLN A 37 1.40 -16.26 7.63
CA GLN A 37 1.55 -17.20 8.74
C GLN A 37 2.21 -16.55 9.98
N ALA A 38 3.20 -15.67 9.78
CA ALA A 38 3.92 -15.03 10.87
C ALA A 38 3.03 -14.13 11.74
N PHE A 39 2.03 -13.47 11.14
CA PHE A 39 1.21 -12.45 11.81
C PHE A 39 -0.28 -12.80 11.90
N TYR A 40 -0.67 -14.03 11.55
CA TYR A 40 -2.07 -14.42 11.40
C TYR A 40 -2.96 -14.22 12.64
N ALA A 41 -2.36 -14.19 13.84
CA ALA A 41 -3.06 -13.99 15.10
C ALA A 41 -2.75 -12.66 15.78
N ASP A 42 -1.97 -11.78 15.13
CA ASP A 42 -1.45 -10.55 15.71
C ASP A 42 -2.18 -9.31 15.17
N PRO A 43 -3.00 -8.61 15.99
CA PRO A 43 -3.71 -7.40 15.58
C PRO A 43 -2.82 -6.17 15.48
N SER A 44 -1.57 -6.24 15.96
CA SER A 44 -0.61 -5.14 15.79
C SER A 44 -0.03 -5.06 14.38
N ILE A 45 -0.28 -6.04 13.51
CA ILE A 45 0.22 -6.03 12.14
C ILE A 45 -0.93 -6.23 11.16
N LEU A 46 -1.08 -5.31 10.22
CA LEU A 46 -2.04 -5.40 9.13
C LEU A 46 -1.34 -5.98 7.89
N TYR A 47 -1.61 -7.23 7.56
CA TYR A 47 -1.11 -7.85 6.34
C TYR A 47 -2.11 -7.66 5.19
N VAL A 48 -1.63 -7.17 4.04
CA VAL A 48 -2.46 -6.92 2.86
C VAL A 48 -1.79 -7.49 1.61
N SER A 49 -2.31 -8.59 1.08
CA SER A 49 -1.76 -9.21 -0.13
C SER A 49 -2.63 -8.92 -1.35
N LEU A 50 -2.01 -8.46 -2.45
CA LEU A 50 -2.63 -8.36 -3.76
C LEU A 50 -1.97 -9.40 -4.65
N HIS A 51 -2.67 -10.49 -4.92
CA HIS A 51 -2.04 -11.61 -5.61
C HIS A 51 -3.01 -12.28 -6.57
N ARG A 52 -2.44 -12.95 -7.57
CA ARG A 52 -3.17 -13.84 -8.44
C ARG A 52 -3.49 -15.12 -7.66
N TYR A 53 -4.77 -15.42 -7.51
CA TYR A 53 -5.23 -16.58 -6.76
C TYR A 53 -5.87 -17.63 -7.68
N ASP A 54 -6.75 -17.21 -8.59
CA ASP A 54 -7.46 -18.09 -9.53
C ASP A 54 -8.09 -19.32 -8.84
N GLU A 55 -8.79 -19.08 -7.72
CA GLU A 55 -9.38 -20.14 -6.88
C GLU A 55 -8.36 -21.20 -6.42
N GLY A 56 -7.15 -20.76 -6.08
CA GLY A 56 -6.05 -21.62 -5.58
C GLY A 56 -5.23 -22.31 -6.68
N ASN A 57 -5.48 -22.00 -7.95
CA ASN A 57 -4.79 -22.62 -9.10
C ASN A 57 -3.49 -21.89 -9.51
N PHE A 58 -3.13 -20.80 -8.84
CA PHE A 58 -1.87 -20.10 -9.06
C PHE A 58 -0.93 -20.26 -7.85
N PHE A 59 0.37 -20.34 -8.10
CA PHE A 59 1.35 -20.54 -7.02
C PHE A 59 1.27 -19.39 -6.00
N PRO A 60 1.36 -19.66 -4.68
CA PRO A 60 1.52 -20.96 -4.01
C PRO A 60 0.21 -21.72 -3.70
N GLY A 61 -0.95 -21.21 -4.12
CA GLY A 61 -2.28 -21.82 -3.93
C GLY A 61 -2.98 -21.44 -2.62
N SER A 62 -2.28 -20.76 -1.70
CA SER A 62 -2.85 -20.14 -0.49
C SER A 62 -3.27 -18.69 -0.73
N GLY A 63 -3.93 -18.05 0.24
CA GLY A 63 -4.29 -16.63 0.18
C GLY A 63 -5.76 -16.42 -0.18
N ALA A 64 -6.63 -17.35 0.17
CA ALA A 64 -8.05 -17.20 -0.14
C ALA A 64 -8.63 -15.96 0.57
N PRO A 65 -9.64 -15.28 -0.01
CA PRO A 65 -10.17 -14.03 0.53
C PRO A 65 -10.90 -14.22 1.88
N ASN A 66 -11.26 -15.45 2.24
CA ASN A 66 -11.85 -15.81 3.53
C ASN A 66 -10.81 -16.08 4.64
N GLU A 67 -9.52 -16.06 4.31
CA GLU A 67 -8.43 -16.18 5.28
C GLU A 67 -8.21 -14.82 5.95
N VAL A 68 -8.99 -14.50 6.98
CA VAL A 68 -9.04 -13.15 7.59
C VAL A 68 -8.20 -12.98 8.86
N GLY A 69 -7.45 -14.00 9.27
CA GLY A 69 -6.71 -14.04 10.53
C GLY A 69 -7.38 -14.96 11.55
N SER A 70 -6.88 -14.96 12.79
CA SER A 70 -7.38 -15.83 13.85
C SER A 70 -7.26 -15.17 15.23
N GLY A 71 -8.19 -15.50 16.13
CA GLY A 71 -8.17 -14.97 17.49
C GLY A 71 -8.16 -13.44 17.49
N PRO A 72 -7.25 -12.77 18.23
CA PRO A 72 -7.16 -11.32 18.25
C PRO A 72 -6.84 -10.69 16.88
N GLY A 73 -6.14 -11.40 15.99
CA GLY A 73 -5.78 -10.91 14.65
C GLY A 73 -6.87 -11.07 13.59
N GLU A 74 -8.08 -11.52 13.96
CA GLU A 74 -9.20 -11.63 13.01
C GLU A 74 -9.58 -10.25 12.46
N GLY A 75 -9.59 -10.11 11.14
CA GLY A 75 -9.79 -8.86 10.40
C GLY A 75 -8.50 -8.18 9.94
N TYR A 76 -7.34 -8.52 10.51
CA TYR A 76 -6.03 -7.91 10.23
C TYR A 76 -5.21 -8.62 9.14
N ASN A 77 -5.77 -9.68 8.54
CA ASN A 77 -5.21 -10.33 7.36
C ASN A 77 -6.16 -10.11 6.17
N ILE A 78 -5.70 -9.37 5.16
CA ILE A 78 -6.51 -9.00 3.99
C ILE A 78 -5.90 -9.61 2.74
N ASN A 79 -6.66 -10.49 2.10
CA ASN A 79 -6.28 -11.12 0.84
C ASN A 79 -7.15 -10.58 -0.30
N ILE A 80 -6.59 -9.66 -1.09
CA ILE A 80 -7.16 -9.23 -2.38
C ILE A 80 -6.75 -10.27 -3.43
N ALA A 81 -7.50 -11.37 -3.41
CA ALA A 81 -7.24 -12.57 -4.19
C ALA A 81 -7.87 -12.45 -5.59
N TRP A 82 -7.10 -12.00 -6.57
CA TRP A 82 -7.56 -11.87 -7.94
C TRP A 82 -7.95 -13.23 -8.52
N THR A 83 -9.18 -13.33 -8.97
CA THR A 83 -9.75 -14.56 -9.55
C THR A 83 -10.39 -14.24 -10.89
N GLY A 84 -10.25 -15.16 -11.85
CA GLY A 84 -10.81 -15.03 -13.20
C GLY A 84 -9.78 -15.26 -14.31
N GLY A 85 -8.56 -15.66 -13.95
CA GLY A 85 -7.50 -15.93 -14.89
C GLY A 85 -6.96 -14.67 -15.55
N LEU A 86 -6.66 -14.81 -16.84
CA LEU A 86 -6.06 -13.76 -17.67
C LEU A 86 -7.03 -13.30 -18.78
N ASP A 87 -8.33 -13.30 -18.51
CA ASP A 87 -9.39 -12.91 -19.46
C ASP A 87 -10.28 -11.78 -18.91
N PRO A 88 -9.87 -10.50 -19.04
CA PRO A 88 -8.53 -10.04 -19.41
C PRO A 88 -7.55 -10.11 -18.21
N PRO A 89 -6.23 -9.98 -18.44
CA PRO A 89 -5.26 -9.82 -17.37
C PRO A 89 -5.54 -8.56 -16.53
N MET A 90 -5.18 -8.60 -15.25
CA MET A 90 -5.21 -7.42 -14.39
C MET A 90 -4.13 -6.42 -14.83
N GLY A 91 -4.44 -5.13 -14.77
CA GLY A 91 -3.51 -4.04 -15.06
C GLY A 91 -3.69 -2.86 -14.09
N ASP A 92 -3.31 -1.68 -14.56
CA ASP A 92 -3.26 -0.47 -13.72
C ASP A 92 -4.61 -0.09 -13.13
N ALA A 93 -5.68 -0.14 -13.93
CA ALA A 93 -7.02 0.23 -13.48
C ALA A 93 -7.50 -0.64 -12.31
N GLU A 94 -7.23 -1.95 -12.36
CA GLU A 94 -7.59 -2.90 -11.32
C GLU A 94 -6.79 -2.69 -10.04
N TYR A 95 -5.48 -2.48 -10.15
CA TYR A 95 -4.62 -2.22 -8.98
C TYR A 95 -4.97 -0.88 -8.31
N LEU A 96 -5.16 0.18 -9.09
CA LEU A 96 -5.59 1.49 -8.59
C LEU A 96 -6.95 1.40 -7.89
N ALA A 97 -7.89 0.62 -8.45
CA ALA A 97 -9.18 0.40 -7.82
C ALA A 97 -9.07 -0.37 -6.49
N ALA A 98 -8.22 -1.40 -6.43
CA ALA A 98 -7.96 -2.13 -5.18
C ALA A 98 -7.40 -1.20 -4.09
N TYR A 99 -6.47 -0.33 -4.44
CA TYR A 99 -5.92 0.66 -3.52
C TYR A 99 -7.00 1.62 -3.01
N ARG A 100 -7.78 2.20 -3.91
CA ARG A 100 -8.83 3.16 -3.54
C ARG A 100 -9.94 2.54 -2.70
N THR A 101 -10.29 1.28 -2.93
CA THR A 101 -11.52 0.68 -2.39
C THR A 101 -11.29 -0.20 -1.16
N VAL A 102 -10.09 -0.76 -1.03
CA VAL A 102 -9.76 -1.69 0.06
C VAL A 102 -8.53 -1.20 0.81
N ILE A 103 -7.39 -1.03 0.15
CA ILE A 103 -6.12 -0.81 0.86
C ILE A 103 -6.11 0.54 1.57
N MET A 104 -6.28 1.65 0.86
CA MET A 104 -6.18 2.99 1.44
C MET A 104 -7.24 3.26 2.52
N PRO A 105 -8.52 2.87 2.36
CA PRO A 105 -9.51 3.00 3.42
C PRO A 105 -9.13 2.26 4.70
N ILE A 106 -8.77 0.97 4.58
CA ILE A 106 -8.42 0.13 5.74
C ILE A 106 -7.10 0.60 6.36
N ALA A 107 -6.11 0.91 5.53
CA ALA A 107 -4.82 1.45 5.97
C ALA A 107 -4.97 2.75 6.75
N SER A 108 -5.86 3.64 6.31
CA SER A 108 -6.11 4.91 6.99
C SER A 108 -6.88 4.70 8.30
N GLU A 109 -7.80 3.73 8.36
CA GLU A 109 -8.49 3.36 9.61
C GLU A 109 -7.55 2.65 10.61
N PHE A 110 -6.57 1.91 10.12
CA PHE A 110 -5.59 1.20 10.94
C PHE A 110 -4.51 2.13 11.52
N GLU A 111 -4.23 3.26 10.88
CA GLU A 111 -3.24 4.25 11.30
C GLU A 111 -1.85 3.63 11.59
N PRO A 112 -1.13 3.15 10.56
CA PRO A 112 0.17 2.51 10.74
C PRO A 112 1.24 3.50 11.23
N ASP A 113 2.10 3.03 12.13
CA ASP A 113 3.33 3.71 12.55
C ASP A 113 4.42 3.62 11.48
N VAL A 114 4.43 2.53 10.69
CA VAL A 114 5.39 2.27 9.59
C VAL A 114 4.74 1.47 8.47
N VAL A 115 5.20 1.62 7.23
CA VAL A 115 4.76 0.80 6.09
C VAL A 115 5.93 -0.04 5.56
N LEU A 116 5.73 -1.36 5.46
CA LEU A 116 6.73 -2.31 4.98
C LEU A 116 6.26 -3.00 3.71
N VAL A 117 6.82 -2.63 2.57
CA VAL A 117 6.37 -3.13 1.27
C VAL A 117 7.27 -4.31 0.84
N SER A 118 6.69 -5.52 0.72
CA SER A 118 7.27 -6.64 -0.03
C SER A 118 7.11 -6.34 -1.51
N ALA A 119 8.05 -5.58 -2.06
CA ALA A 119 8.01 -5.03 -3.40
C ALA A 119 8.38 -6.09 -4.44
N GLY A 120 7.38 -6.85 -4.86
CA GLY A 120 7.48 -7.80 -5.96
C GLY A 120 7.01 -7.20 -7.28
N PHE A 121 7.82 -7.31 -8.33
CA PHE A 121 7.54 -6.70 -9.64
C PHE A 121 7.06 -7.69 -10.71
N ASP A 122 6.68 -8.91 -10.31
CA ASP A 122 6.17 -9.96 -11.21
C ASP A 122 4.79 -9.66 -11.82
N ALA A 123 4.06 -8.66 -11.30
CA ALA A 123 2.82 -8.16 -11.88
C ALA A 123 3.03 -7.19 -13.06
N VAL A 124 4.27 -6.70 -13.24
CA VAL A 124 4.60 -5.76 -14.31
C VAL A 124 4.48 -6.46 -15.67
N GLU A 125 4.03 -5.74 -16.69
CA GLU A 125 4.00 -6.23 -18.06
C GLU A 125 5.37 -6.79 -18.50
N GLY A 126 5.37 -7.93 -19.20
CA GLY A 126 6.58 -8.62 -19.64
C GLY A 126 6.77 -9.99 -19.00
N HIS A 127 6.12 -10.25 -17.85
CA HIS A 127 6.16 -11.55 -17.19
C HIS A 127 5.22 -12.55 -17.85
N ASN A 128 5.74 -13.74 -18.16
CA ASN A 128 4.97 -14.80 -18.80
C ASN A 128 3.82 -15.29 -17.88
N PRO A 129 2.69 -15.75 -18.45
CA PRO A 129 1.54 -16.26 -17.68
C PRO A 129 1.81 -17.26 -16.55
N PRO A 130 2.82 -18.16 -16.63
CA PRO A 130 3.14 -19.06 -15.52
C PRO A 130 3.80 -18.38 -14.31
N LEU A 131 4.44 -17.23 -14.51
CA LEU A 131 5.14 -16.46 -13.45
C LEU A 131 4.32 -15.26 -12.96
N GLY A 132 3.39 -14.76 -13.77
CA GLY A 132 2.51 -13.66 -13.40
C GLY A 132 1.38 -13.56 -14.42
N GLY A 133 1.67 -12.90 -15.54
CA GLY A 133 0.73 -12.75 -16.65
C GLY A 133 -0.13 -11.49 -16.59
N TYR A 134 0.11 -10.61 -15.63
CA TYR A 134 -0.51 -9.29 -15.53
C TYR A 134 0.20 -8.24 -16.37
N LYS A 135 -0.45 -7.07 -16.48
CA LYS A 135 -0.03 -5.96 -17.33
C LYS A 135 -0.03 -4.65 -16.57
N VAL A 136 0.47 -4.68 -15.33
CA VAL A 136 0.66 -3.46 -14.56
C VAL A 136 1.88 -2.72 -15.12
N THR A 137 1.82 -1.41 -15.26
CA THR A 137 2.95 -0.62 -15.74
C THR A 137 3.89 -0.29 -14.58
N ALA A 138 5.19 -0.20 -14.86
CA ALA A 138 6.18 0.27 -13.88
C ALA A 138 5.79 1.65 -13.29
N LYS A 139 5.23 2.54 -14.11
CA LYS A 139 4.74 3.85 -13.67
C LYS A 139 3.65 3.73 -12.60
N CYS A 140 2.74 2.78 -12.76
CA CYS A 140 1.69 2.52 -11.79
C CYS A 140 2.27 2.22 -10.41
N PHE A 141 3.30 1.38 -10.30
CA PHE A 141 3.97 1.10 -9.03
C PHE A 141 4.46 2.38 -8.33
N GLY A 142 5.06 3.32 -9.06
CA GLY A 142 5.42 4.64 -8.50
C GLY A 142 4.22 5.38 -7.91
N HIS A 143 3.08 5.39 -8.60
CA HIS A 143 1.84 6.01 -8.10
C HIS A 143 1.23 5.27 -6.90
N LEU A 144 1.37 3.94 -6.84
CA LEU A 144 0.94 3.13 -5.68
C LEU A 144 1.80 3.45 -4.44
N ILE A 145 3.12 3.52 -4.60
CA ILE A 145 4.04 3.92 -3.53
C ILE A 145 3.76 5.34 -3.07
N LYS A 146 3.51 6.27 -3.99
CA LYS A 146 3.13 7.65 -3.67
C LYS A 146 1.86 7.74 -2.82
N GLN A 147 0.88 6.86 -3.05
CA GLN A 147 -0.31 6.78 -2.20
C GLN A 147 0.03 6.24 -0.81
N LEU A 148 0.83 5.17 -0.71
CA LEU A 148 1.22 4.62 0.60
C LEU A 148 2.07 5.59 1.41
N LEU A 149 2.82 6.50 0.76
CA LEU A 149 3.63 7.53 1.43
C LEU A 149 2.78 8.57 2.17
N THR A 150 1.47 8.65 1.91
CA THR A 150 0.58 9.51 2.70
C THR A 150 0.25 8.91 4.07
N LEU A 151 0.65 7.66 4.33
CA LEU A 151 0.47 6.96 5.59
C LEU A 151 1.75 7.05 6.42
N ALA A 152 1.65 6.84 7.75
CA ALA A 152 2.80 6.74 8.65
C ALA A 152 3.79 7.92 8.56
N ASP A 153 3.32 9.12 8.21
CA ASP A 153 4.15 10.29 7.88
C ASP A 153 5.29 9.98 6.88
N GLY A 154 5.05 9.07 5.93
CA GLY A 154 6.03 8.64 4.93
C GLY A 154 7.10 7.68 5.46
N ARG A 155 6.99 7.18 6.70
CA ARG A 155 7.88 6.14 7.24
C ARG A 155 7.63 4.81 6.52
N MET A 156 8.40 4.58 5.47
CA MET A 156 8.22 3.43 4.59
C MET A 156 9.55 2.75 4.24
N VAL A 157 9.53 1.42 4.16
CA VAL A 157 10.63 0.60 3.64
C VAL A 157 10.10 -0.31 2.55
N LEU A 158 10.75 -0.30 1.38
CA LEU A 158 10.53 -1.26 0.31
C LEU A 158 11.65 -2.31 0.35
N ALA A 159 11.28 -3.58 0.28
CA ALA A 159 12.20 -4.69 0.12
C ALA A 159 11.83 -5.48 -1.12
N LEU A 160 12.78 -5.59 -2.06
CA LEU A 160 12.59 -6.31 -3.31
C LEU A 160 12.32 -7.80 -3.04
N GLU A 161 11.33 -8.37 -3.72
CA GLU A 161 10.92 -9.78 -3.62
C GLU A 161 11.05 -10.47 -4.98
N GLY A 162 9.92 -10.73 -5.66
CA GLY A 162 9.88 -11.25 -7.02
C GLY A 162 10.15 -10.16 -8.06
N GLY A 163 10.18 -10.58 -9.32
CA GLY A 163 10.58 -9.79 -10.47
C GLY A 163 11.64 -10.52 -11.29
N HIS A 164 11.25 -11.06 -12.45
CA HIS A 164 12.14 -11.89 -13.27
C HIS A 164 12.58 -11.20 -14.56
N ASP A 165 11.75 -10.34 -15.14
CA ASP A 165 12.16 -9.56 -16.31
C ASP A 165 13.02 -8.36 -15.90
N LEU A 166 14.26 -8.32 -16.40
CA LEU A 166 15.25 -7.31 -15.99
C LEU A 166 14.80 -5.89 -16.30
N THR A 167 14.08 -5.68 -17.40
CA THR A 167 13.63 -4.34 -17.79
C THR A 167 12.49 -3.92 -16.85
N ALA A 168 11.51 -4.80 -16.66
CA ALA A 168 10.38 -4.58 -15.77
C ALA A 168 10.81 -4.26 -14.33
N ILE A 169 11.76 -5.01 -13.76
CA ILE A 169 12.25 -4.74 -12.39
C ILE A 169 13.00 -3.43 -12.31
N CYS A 170 13.79 -3.06 -13.33
CA CYS A 170 14.56 -1.82 -13.33
C CYS A 170 13.63 -0.61 -13.42
N ASP A 171 12.70 -0.63 -14.38
CA ASP A 171 11.74 0.44 -14.59
C ASP A 171 10.83 0.63 -13.36
N ALA A 172 10.36 -0.48 -12.77
CA ALA A 172 9.51 -0.42 -11.58
C ALA A 172 10.28 0.04 -10.33
N SER A 173 11.53 -0.41 -10.16
CA SER A 173 12.41 0.07 -9.08
C SER A 173 12.70 1.57 -9.21
N GLU A 174 12.97 2.04 -10.43
CA GLU A 174 13.17 3.47 -10.72
C GLU A 174 11.92 4.29 -10.39
N ALA A 175 10.74 3.84 -10.83
CA ALA A 175 9.48 4.51 -10.53
C ALA A 175 9.19 4.58 -9.01
N CYS A 176 9.46 3.50 -8.27
CA CYS A 176 9.31 3.48 -6.82
C CYS A 176 10.31 4.42 -6.12
N LEU A 177 11.59 4.41 -6.53
CA LEU A 177 12.60 5.30 -5.98
C LEU A 177 12.29 6.77 -6.23
N ASN A 178 11.80 7.10 -7.43
CA ASN A 178 11.35 8.45 -7.75
C ASN A 178 10.20 8.89 -6.83
N ALA A 179 9.26 8.00 -6.51
CA ALA A 179 8.19 8.29 -5.55
C ALA A 179 8.73 8.54 -4.14
N LEU A 180 9.65 7.69 -3.66
CA LEU A 180 10.29 7.82 -2.33
C LEU A 180 11.10 9.11 -2.18
N LEU A 181 11.77 9.55 -3.25
CA LEU A 181 12.53 10.81 -3.26
C LEU A 181 11.65 12.06 -3.37
N GLY A 182 10.33 11.89 -3.57
CA GLY A 182 9.41 12.99 -3.79
C GLY A 182 9.54 13.65 -5.16
N ASN A 183 10.16 12.97 -6.13
CA ASN A 183 10.26 13.45 -7.50
C ASN A 183 8.89 13.47 -8.17
N GLU A 184 8.72 14.34 -9.17
CA GLU A 184 7.51 14.35 -9.98
C GLU A 184 7.43 13.05 -10.80
N LEU A 185 6.38 12.28 -10.59
CA LEU A 185 6.14 11.03 -11.32
C LEU A 185 5.52 11.34 -12.67
N GLU A 186 5.92 10.59 -13.69
CA GLU A 186 5.26 10.66 -14.98
C GLU A 186 3.76 10.37 -14.83
N PRO A 187 2.88 11.21 -15.43
CA PRO A 187 1.45 11.02 -15.31
C PRO A 187 1.01 9.72 -15.98
N LEU A 188 0.06 9.03 -15.34
CA LEU A 188 -0.62 7.90 -15.95
C LEU A 188 -1.37 8.36 -17.22
N SER A 189 -1.49 7.47 -18.20
CA SER A 189 -2.19 7.80 -19.45
C SER A 189 -3.66 8.12 -19.16
N LYS A 190 -4.25 9.04 -19.93
CA LYS A 190 -5.68 9.38 -19.79
C LYS A 190 -6.58 8.16 -19.99
N ASP A 191 -6.14 7.22 -20.83
CA ASP A 191 -6.87 5.98 -21.08
C ASP A 191 -7.00 5.14 -19.81
N ILE A 192 -5.90 4.96 -19.05
CA ILE A 192 -5.91 4.27 -17.75
C ILE A 192 -6.82 4.99 -16.75
N LEU A 193 -6.77 6.33 -16.69
CA LEU A 193 -7.62 7.13 -15.80
C LEU A 193 -9.12 7.05 -16.14
N HIS A 194 -9.47 6.65 -17.36
CA HIS A 194 -10.85 6.49 -17.80
C HIS A 194 -11.29 5.02 -17.87
N GLN A 195 -10.36 4.09 -17.74
CA GLN A 195 -10.62 2.66 -17.74
C GLN A 195 -11.30 2.26 -16.43
N THR A 196 -12.37 1.47 -16.54
CA THR A 196 -12.99 0.80 -15.40
C THR A 196 -12.33 -0.55 -15.18
N PRO A 197 -12.18 -1.01 -13.92
CA PRO A 197 -11.71 -2.36 -13.63
C PRO A 197 -12.54 -3.40 -14.37
N ASN A 198 -11.90 -4.45 -14.87
CA ASN A 198 -12.61 -5.54 -15.53
C ASN A 198 -13.58 -6.27 -14.58
N ALA A 199 -14.46 -7.10 -15.14
CA ALA A 199 -15.51 -7.78 -14.38
C ALA A 199 -14.93 -8.74 -13.31
N ASN A 200 -13.84 -9.44 -13.63
CA ASN A 200 -13.20 -10.38 -12.72
C ASN A 200 -12.57 -9.66 -11.51
N ALA A 201 -11.90 -8.53 -11.77
CA ALA A 201 -11.37 -7.67 -10.73
C ALA A 201 -12.48 -7.11 -9.85
N THR A 202 -13.55 -6.62 -10.47
CA THR A 202 -14.73 -6.13 -9.78
C THR A 202 -15.32 -7.17 -8.83
N LEU A 203 -15.52 -8.41 -9.29
CA LEU A 203 -16.03 -9.50 -8.47
C LEU A 203 -15.08 -9.84 -7.31
N SER A 204 -13.77 -9.83 -7.58
CA SER A 204 -12.74 -10.05 -6.55
C SER A 204 -12.77 -8.96 -5.46
N LEU A 205 -12.93 -7.70 -5.85
CA LEU A 205 -13.07 -6.56 -4.93
C LEU A 205 -14.40 -6.60 -4.17
N GLN A 206 -15.50 -7.00 -4.81
CA GLN A 206 -16.79 -7.19 -4.13
C GLN A 206 -16.69 -8.24 -3.04
N LYS A 207 -16.12 -9.41 -3.35
CA LYS A 207 -15.91 -10.49 -2.39
C LYS A 207 -15.04 -10.02 -1.22
N THR A 208 -13.94 -9.32 -1.51
CA THR A 208 -13.03 -8.79 -0.49
C THR A 208 -13.72 -7.76 0.41
N THR A 209 -14.41 -6.77 -0.17
CA THR A 209 -15.11 -5.73 0.58
C THR A 209 -16.28 -6.28 1.39
N GLU A 210 -17.03 -7.26 0.87
CA GLU A 210 -18.09 -7.93 1.61
C GLU A 210 -17.54 -8.63 2.88
N ILE A 211 -16.44 -9.36 2.75
CA ILE A 211 -15.80 -10.04 3.87
C ILE A 211 -15.29 -9.04 4.90
N HIS A 212 -14.56 -8.00 4.45
CA HIS A 212 -13.89 -7.07 5.34
C HIS A 212 -14.78 -5.95 5.90
N SER A 213 -15.97 -5.72 5.33
CA SER A 213 -16.97 -4.80 5.88
C SER A 213 -17.45 -5.17 7.29
N LYS A 214 -17.22 -6.43 7.71
CA LYS A 214 -17.50 -6.91 9.06
C LYS A 214 -16.49 -6.41 10.10
N TYR A 215 -15.27 -6.10 9.67
CA TYR A 215 -14.14 -5.75 10.54
C TYR A 215 -13.77 -4.26 10.45
N TRP A 216 -13.94 -3.64 9.27
CA TRP A 216 -13.49 -2.28 8.97
C TRP A 216 -14.66 -1.38 8.57
N LYS A 217 -14.83 -0.25 9.26
CA LYS A 217 -15.95 0.69 9.00
C LYS A 217 -15.73 1.54 7.76
N SER A 218 -14.47 1.77 7.40
CA SER A 218 -14.04 2.48 6.20
C SER A 218 -14.40 1.73 4.91
N VAL A 219 -14.55 0.41 4.99
CA VAL A 219 -14.88 -0.44 3.85
C VAL A 219 -16.39 -0.46 3.64
N LYS A 220 -16.82 0.15 2.54
CA LYS A 220 -18.19 0.03 2.05
C LYS A 220 -18.26 -1.09 1.00
N PRO A 221 -19.42 -1.75 0.84
CA PRO A 221 -19.61 -2.71 -0.24
C PRO A 221 -19.20 -2.08 -1.58
N TYR A 222 -18.34 -2.76 -2.34
CA TYR A 222 -17.89 -2.24 -3.63
C TYR A 222 -19.05 -2.23 -4.63
N VAL A 223 -19.64 -1.06 -4.84
CA VAL A 223 -20.64 -0.85 -5.88
C VAL A 223 -19.89 -0.47 -7.16
N VAL A 224 -20.10 -1.24 -8.22
CA VAL A 224 -19.60 -0.87 -9.56
C VAL A 224 -20.23 0.48 -9.88
N PRO A 225 -19.45 1.55 -10.02
CA PRO A 225 -20.04 2.80 -10.42
C PRO A 225 -20.60 2.61 -11.83
N VAL A 226 -21.88 2.93 -12.03
CA VAL A 226 -22.47 3.04 -13.36
C VAL A 226 -21.71 4.19 -14.05
N SER A 227 -20.69 3.81 -14.84
CA SER A 227 -19.76 4.68 -15.56
C SER A 227 -19.09 5.81 -14.74
N CYS A 228 -18.45 5.52 -13.59
CA CYS A 228 -17.64 6.55 -12.91
C CYS A 228 -16.14 6.30 -13.13
N LYS A 229 -15.51 7.23 -13.84
CA LYS A 229 -14.09 7.21 -14.22
C LYS A 229 -13.22 7.56 -13.01
N LEU A 230 -11.97 7.09 -12.95
CA LEU A 230 -11.03 7.42 -11.86
C LEU A 230 -10.89 8.94 -11.66
N ALA A 231 -10.89 9.70 -12.76
CA ALA A 231 -10.87 11.16 -12.74
C ALA A 231 -12.12 11.80 -12.10
N GLU A 232 -13.30 11.21 -12.26
CA GLU A 232 -14.55 11.70 -11.66
C GLU A 232 -14.56 11.41 -10.15
N THR A 233 -14.00 10.28 -9.71
CA THR A 233 -13.83 9.99 -8.28
C THR A 233 -12.79 10.89 -7.62
N GLN A 234 -11.64 11.14 -8.25
CA GLN A 234 -10.65 12.10 -7.73
C GLN A 234 -11.22 13.53 -7.64
N LYS A 235 -12.12 13.90 -8.55
CA LYS A 235 -12.82 15.18 -8.52
C LYS A 235 -13.83 15.22 -7.36
N GLN A 236 -14.62 14.16 -7.19
CA GLN A 236 -15.57 14.03 -6.08
C GLN A 236 -14.87 14.05 -4.72
N GLU A 237 -13.76 13.33 -4.57
CA GLU A 237 -12.95 13.31 -3.34
C GLU A 237 -12.34 14.69 -3.04
N ARG A 238 -11.89 15.42 -4.06
CA ARG A 238 -11.41 16.80 -3.91
C ARG A 238 -12.54 17.74 -3.47
N GLU A 239 -13.71 17.65 -4.12
CA GLU A 239 -14.89 18.45 -3.78
C GLU A 239 -15.39 18.13 -2.36
N GLU A 240 -15.37 16.87 -1.93
CA GLU A 240 -15.70 16.46 -0.55
C GLU A 240 -14.68 16.97 0.47
N THR A 241 -13.38 16.89 0.16
CA THR A 241 -12.32 17.41 1.03
C THR A 241 -12.41 18.94 1.17
N GLU A 242 -12.69 19.65 0.08
CA GLU A 242 -12.93 21.09 0.06
C GLU A 242 -14.18 21.46 0.87
N ALA A 243 -15.27 20.68 0.75
CA ALA A 243 -16.50 20.91 1.50
C ALA A 243 -16.31 20.67 3.02
N VAL A 244 -15.58 19.61 3.41
CA VAL A 244 -15.25 19.34 4.81
C VAL A 244 -14.36 20.46 5.37
N SER A 245 -13.37 20.91 4.61
CA SER A 245 -12.51 22.05 4.97
C SER A 245 -13.32 23.35 5.13
N ALA A 246 -14.25 23.63 4.22
CA ALA A 246 -15.14 24.78 4.32
C ALA A 246 -16.09 24.71 5.53
N MET A 247 -16.63 23.54 5.85
CA MET A 247 -17.44 23.34 7.06
C MET A 247 -16.64 23.47 8.35
N ALA A 248 -15.38 23.02 8.36
CA ALA A 248 -14.48 23.23 9.48
C ALA A 248 -14.22 24.73 9.71
N LEU A 249 -13.95 25.51 8.66
CA LEU A 249 -13.77 26.96 8.74
C LEU A 249 -15.00 27.68 9.29
N LEU A 250 -16.21 27.30 8.84
CA LEU A 250 -17.47 27.86 9.33
C LEU A 250 -17.76 27.52 10.80
N SER A 251 -17.16 26.43 11.32
CA SER A 251 -17.31 26.02 12.71
C SER A 251 -16.39 26.78 13.67
N VAL A 252 -15.27 27.34 13.17
CA VAL A 252 -14.35 28.16 13.98
C VAL A 252 -14.87 29.59 14.18
N ASP A 253 -15.74 30.08 13.29
CA ASP A 253 -16.29 31.45 13.33
C ASP A 253 -17.42 31.66 14.35
N VAL A 254 -17.82 30.63 15.12
CA VAL A 254 -18.89 30.75 16.14
C VAL A 254 -18.37 31.08 17.55
N GLU A 255 -17.05 31.01 17.80
CA GLU A 255 -16.47 31.42 19.08
C GLU A 255 -15.61 32.69 18.93
N GLN A 256 -16.24 33.84 18.69
CA GLN A 256 -15.65 35.12 19.10
C GLN A 256 -16.70 36.25 19.15
N SER A 257 -17.29 36.46 20.32
CA SER A 257 -17.82 37.78 20.68
C SER A 257 -17.71 38.04 22.19
N PHE A 258 -17.20 39.24 22.50
CA PHE A 258 -17.13 40.00 23.78
C PHE A 258 -15.74 40.20 24.43
N PRO A 259 -15.49 41.38 25.07
CA PRO A 259 -14.43 42.30 24.62
C PRO A 259 -13.24 42.52 25.60
N GLN A 260 -12.26 43.26 25.07
CA GLN A 260 -10.96 43.69 25.61
C GLN A 260 -10.89 44.15 27.09
N GLU A 261 -9.78 43.80 27.76
CA GLU A 261 -9.00 44.79 28.54
C GLU A 261 -7.50 44.43 28.71
N HIS A 262 -6.66 45.42 28.36
CA HIS A 262 -5.29 45.79 28.76
C HIS A 262 -4.30 44.79 29.43
N GLY A 263 -3.10 44.67 28.85
CA GLY A 263 -1.88 44.23 29.56
C GLY A 263 -0.63 44.15 28.68
N ARG A 264 0.47 44.79 29.12
CA ARG A 264 1.71 45.10 28.38
C ARG A 264 2.69 43.92 28.20
N TYR A 265 3.50 44.04 27.12
CA TYR A 265 4.92 43.65 26.95
C TYR A 265 5.33 42.17 27.08
N VAL A 266 5.98 41.60 26.05
CA VAL A 266 7.45 41.40 25.95
C VAL A 266 7.79 40.79 24.56
N GLN A 267 8.93 41.21 24.01
CA GLN A 267 9.52 40.86 22.72
C GLN A 267 10.16 39.45 22.66
N ASN A 268 10.44 39.02 21.42
CA ASN A 268 11.54 38.13 20.97
C ASN A 268 11.33 36.62 21.20
N LEU A 269 11.68 35.68 20.30
CA LEU A 269 12.63 35.63 19.18
C LEU A 269 12.20 34.52 18.20
N ARG A 270 12.37 34.77 16.90
CA ARG A 270 12.50 33.73 15.85
C ARG A 270 13.81 32.97 16.06
N THR A 271 13.81 31.65 15.90
CA THR A 271 14.91 30.94 15.22
C THR A 271 14.42 29.63 14.60
N THR A 272 14.60 29.55 13.29
CA THR A 272 14.63 28.36 12.44
C THR A 272 15.92 27.58 12.69
N SER A 273 15.88 26.25 12.69
CA SER A 273 17.06 25.45 12.34
C SER A 273 16.63 24.17 11.66
N THR A 274 16.86 24.12 10.36
CA THR A 274 17.04 22.91 9.57
C THR A 274 18.43 22.33 9.84
N ASP A 275 18.55 21.04 9.52
CA ASP A 275 19.75 20.26 9.22
C ASP A 275 20.55 19.55 10.32
N VAL A 276 20.95 18.35 9.90
CA VAL A 276 22.04 17.47 10.34
C VAL A 276 21.66 16.33 11.30
N LEU A 277 21.44 15.13 10.71
CA LEU A 277 22.15 13.91 11.12
C LEU A 277 22.03 12.83 10.05
N LEU A 278 23.03 12.81 9.17
CA LEU A 278 23.28 11.78 8.15
C LEU A 278 24.69 11.26 8.42
N SER A 279 24.84 10.21 9.24
CA SER A 279 26.03 9.35 9.25
C SER A 279 25.89 8.19 10.22
N ALA A 280 26.43 7.04 9.79
CA ALA A 280 26.91 5.90 10.57
C ALA A 280 25.97 4.70 10.76
N VAL A 281 25.90 3.83 9.74
CA VAL A 281 26.22 2.39 9.90
C VAL A 281 26.92 1.91 8.60
N SER A 282 28.23 2.11 8.52
CA SER A 282 29.11 1.43 7.57
C SER A 282 30.42 1.13 8.27
N SER A 283 30.46 -0.02 8.94
CA SER A 283 31.66 -0.79 9.27
C SER A 283 31.26 -1.83 10.31
N ASP A 284 30.97 -3.06 9.87
CA ASP A 284 31.41 -4.30 10.54
C ASP A 284 30.68 -5.50 9.94
N LEU A 285 31.28 -6.07 8.89
CA LEU A 285 31.19 -7.49 8.54
C LEU A 285 32.21 -7.78 7.43
N LYS A 286 33.49 -7.71 7.79
CA LYS A 286 34.60 -8.34 7.06
C LYS A 286 35.26 -9.38 7.95
N SER A 287 34.62 -10.53 8.07
CA SER A 287 35.23 -11.86 8.24
C SER A 287 34.07 -12.84 8.34
N SER A 288 33.77 -13.64 7.34
CA SER A 288 34.45 -14.93 7.16
C SER A 288 34.17 -15.46 5.76
N PHE A 289 35.25 -15.62 4.99
CA PHE A 289 35.27 -16.40 3.76
C PHE A 289 35.13 -17.89 4.09
N PHE A 290 34.22 -18.61 3.44
CA PHE A 290 34.41 -20.01 3.06
C PHE A 290 33.75 -20.25 1.70
N PRO A 291 34.46 -20.83 0.71
CA PRO A 291 33.93 -21.06 -0.63
C PRO A 291 33.36 -22.47 -0.75
N ILE A 292 32.16 -22.64 -1.30
CA ILE A 292 31.74 -23.95 -1.84
C ILE A 292 30.94 -23.70 -3.13
N PHE A 293 31.30 -24.49 -4.13
CA PHE A 293 30.64 -24.71 -5.42
C PHE A 293 29.15 -25.01 -5.32
#